data_AF-A0A7S3IN52-F1
#
_entry.id   AF-A0A7S3IN52-F1
#
_cell.length_a   1.000
_cell.length_b   1.000
_cell.length_c   1.000
_cell.angle_alpha   90.00
_cell.angle_beta   90.00
_cell.angle_gamma   90.00
#
_symmetry.space_group_name_H-M   'P 1'
#
loop_
_entity.id
_entity.type
_entity.pdbx_description
1 polymer ?
#
loop_
_entity_poly.entity_id
_entity_poly.type
_entity_poly.pdbx_seq_one_letter_code
_entity_poly.pdbx_strand_id
1 'polypeptide(L)'
;MVALTYFMFTSLSTVGLGDYHPRSNLERAVGATLLLFGVATTSYIMDNLNGMIRTIKESNKAFDEENKLSLFFGTLERFNKDVKLDSQLVEQIEAYFRYRWSYNRNQAIATEEDFNLLIQLPQTVQSSIYADFLFKSVTDIYNRYFEVISKDYRPSMLAEEESSLRLSNFFTCKSMFQNNMAQLGDLTK
;
A
#
# COMPACT_ATOMS: atom_id res chain seq x y z
N MET A 1 10.26 -3.40 -51.44
CA MET A 1 10.14 -2.76 -50.11
C MET A 1 9.18 -3.51 -49.20
N VAL A 2 7.93 -3.74 -49.59
CA VAL A 2 6.91 -4.42 -48.75
C VAL A 2 7.32 -5.83 -48.30
N ALA A 3 7.91 -6.65 -49.19
CA ALA A 3 8.36 -8.01 -48.84
C ALA A 3 9.48 -8.02 -47.79
N LEU A 4 10.39 -7.05 -47.82
CA LEU A 4 11.48 -6.93 -46.84
C LEU A 4 10.95 -6.49 -45.48
N THR A 5 10.07 -5.48 -45.43
CA THR A 5 9.44 -5.05 -44.17
C THR A 5 8.58 -6.16 -43.58
N TYR A 6 7.91 -6.96 -44.40
CA TYR A 6 7.15 -8.13 -43.97
C TYR A 6 8.05 -9.22 -43.36
N PHE A 7 9.15 -9.59 -44.03
CA PHE A 7 10.10 -10.55 -43.50
C PHE A 7 10.74 -10.08 -42.19
N MET A 8 11.11 -8.79 -42.12
CA MET A 8 11.69 -8.22 -40.90
C MET A 8 10.66 -8.18 -39.77
N PHE A 9 9.43 -7.73 -40.03
CA PHE A 9 8.38 -7.64 -39.00
C PHE A 9 8.03 -9.02 -38.42
N THR A 10 7.80 -10.02 -39.27
CA THR A 10 7.45 -11.38 -38.83
C THR A 10 8.60 -12.08 -38.09
N SER A 11 9.86 -11.79 -38.46
CA SER A 11 11.05 -12.31 -37.77
C SER A 11 11.32 -11.60 -36.43
N LEU A 12 11.24 -10.27 -36.38
CA LEU A 12 11.46 -9.49 -35.14
C LEU A 12 10.35 -9.76 -34.10
N SER A 13 9.10 -9.92 -34.54
CA SER A 13 7.96 -10.24 -33.67
C SER A 13 7.91 -11.71 -33.26
N THR A 14 8.90 -12.53 -33.66
CA THR A 14 9.00 -13.97 -33.35
C THR A 14 7.87 -14.84 -33.90
N VAL A 15 7.09 -14.34 -34.86
CA VAL A 15 6.01 -15.11 -35.53
C VAL A 15 6.59 -16.13 -36.51
N GLY A 16 7.55 -15.72 -37.35
CA GLY A 16 8.34 -16.60 -38.22
C GLY A 16 7.53 -17.52 -39.12
N LEU A 17 6.77 -16.97 -40.08
CA LEU A 17 5.88 -17.75 -40.97
C LEU A 17 6.61 -18.72 -41.91
N GLY A 18 7.91 -18.50 -42.18
CA GLY A 18 8.76 -19.45 -42.90
C GLY A 18 8.60 -19.48 -44.42
N ASP A 19 7.82 -18.56 -44.99
CA ASP A 19 7.69 -18.31 -46.42
C ASP A 19 8.96 -17.68 -47.02
N TYR A 20 9.60 -16.80 -46.26
CA TYR A 20 10.95 -16.28 -46.53
C TYR A 20 11.93 -16.78 -45.48
N HIS A 21 13.01 -17.44 -45.93
CA HIS A 21 14.04 -17.98 -45.05
C HIS A 21 15.45 -17.89 -45.64
N PRO A 22 16.48 -17.69 -44.81
CA PRO A 22 17.86 -17.62 -45.26
C PRO A 22 18.34 -18.98 -45.80
N ARG A 23 18.92 -18.97 -47.00
CA ARG A 23 19.45 -20.18 -47.66
C ARG A 23 20.96 -20.29 -47.47
N SER A 24 21.68 -19.17 -47.54
CA SER A 24 23.14 -19.13 -47.37
C SER A 24 23.56 -19.15 -45.90
N ASN A 25 24.76 -19.67 -45.62
CA ASN A 25 25.33 -19.67 -44.27
C ASN A 25 25.52 -18.24 -43.72
N LEU A 26 25.84 -17.28 -44.58
CA LEU A 26 25.96 -15.86 -44.19
C LEU A 26 24.59 -15.26 -43.81
N GLU A 27 23.56 -15.53 -44.61
CA GLU A 27 22.20 -15.06 -44.35
C GLU A 27 21.64 -15.65 -43.05
N ARG A 28 21.99 -16.90 -42.74
CA ARG A 28 21.64 -17.56 -41.48
C ARG A 28 22.31 -16.91 -40.27
N ALA A 29 23.58 -16.52 -40.39
CA ALA A 29 24.30 -15.82 -39.33
C ALA A 29 23.67 -14.45 -39.05
N VAL A 30 23.38 -13.66 -40.09
CA VAL A 30 22.70 -12.36 -39.97
C VAL A 30 21.28 -12.54 -39.41
N GLY A 31 20.53 -13.54 -39.88
CA GLY A 31 19.21 -13.89 -39.37
C GLY A 31 19.22 -14.26 -37.89
N ALA A 32 20.22 -15.02 -37.43
CA ALA A 32 20.37 -15.38 -36.02
C ALA A 32 20.60 -14.15 -35.14
N THR A 33 21.47 -13.21 -35.54
CA THR A 33 21.67 -11.94 -34.82
C THR A 33 20.39 -11.11 -34.78
N LEU A 34 19.64 -11.06 -35.89
CA LEU A 34 18.36 -10.37 -35.98
C LEU A 34 17.30 -10.95 -35.05
N LEU A 35 17.21 -12.27 -34.96
CA LEU A 35 16.28 -12.95 -34.06
C LEU A 35 16.61 -12.69 -32.59
N LEU A 36 17.90 -12.70 -32.21
CA LEU A 36 18.33 -12.36 -30.86
C LEU A 36 17.94 -10.91 -30.50
N PHE A 37 18.13 -9.97 -31.43
CA PHE A 37 17.71 -8.58 -31.23
C PHE A 37 16.18 -8.44 -31.17
N GLY A 38 15.43 -9.20 -31.98
CA GLY A 38 13.97 -9.23 -31.94
C GLY A 38 13.41 -9.67 -30.59
N VAL A 39 13.96 -10.74 -30.02
CA VAL A 39 13.57 -11.21 -28.68
C VAL A 39 13.94 -10.21 -27.59
N ALA A 40 15.12 -9.58 -27.69
CA ALA A 40 15.56 -8.56 -26.73
C ALA A 40 14.65 -7.32 -26.73
N THR A 41 14.30 -6.82 -27.92
CA THR A 41 13.39 -5.67 -28.06
C THR A 41 11.96 -5.99 -27.60
N THR A 42 11.44 -7.17 -27.93
CA THR A 42 10.11 -7.60 -27.48
C THR A 42 10.06 -7.77 -25.96
N SER A 43 11.12 -8.29 -25.34
CA SER A 43 11.24 -8.40 -23.87
C SER A 43 11.22 -7.04 -23.20
N TYR A 44 11.94 -6.05 -23.76
CA TYR A 44 11.93 -4.68 -23.26
C TYR A 44 10.55 -4.02 -23.33
N ILE A 45 9.82 -4.21 -24.44
CA ILE A 45 8.46 -3.68 -24.58
C ILE A 45 7.51 -4.32 -23.56
N MET A 46 7.60 -5.64 -23.35
CA MET A 46 6.77 -6.35 -22.38
C MET A 46 7.05 -5.90 -20.94
N ASP A 47 8.30 -5.61 -20.59
CA ASP A 47 8.64 -5.10 -19.26
C ASP A 47 8.00 -3.73 -18.99
N ASN A 48 8.11 -2.81 -19.94
CA ASN A 48 7.45 -1.50 -19.86
C ASN A 48 5.92 -1.63 -19.79
N LEU A 49 5.33 -2.52 -20.60
CA LEU A 49 3.89 -2.79 -20.56
C LEU A 49 3.47 -3.33 -19.19
N ASN A 50 4.24 -4.27 -18.63
CA ASN A 50 3.95 -4.84 -17.32
C ASN A 50 4.07 -3.78 -16.20
N GLY A 51 5.02 -2.85 -16.30
CA GLY A 51 5.11 -1.69 -15.42
C GLY A 51 3.83 -0.84 -15.46
N MET A 52 3.34 -0.51 -16.66
CA MET A 52 2.09 0.23 -16.81
C MET A 52 0.88 -0.54 -16.27
N ILE A 53 0.80 -1.85 -16.52
CA ILE A 53 -0.27 -2.70 -15.98
C ILE A 53 -0.25 -2.73 -14.46
N ARG A 54 0.94 -2.78 -13.83
CA ARG A 54 1.08 -2.72 -12.36
C ARG A 54 0.52 -1.43 -11.80
N THR A 55 0.87 -0.28 -12.38
CA THR A 55 0.33 1.03 -11.96
C THR A 55 -1.19 1.09 -12.11
N ILE A 56 -1.74 0.55 -13.21
CA ILE A 56 -3.20 0.47 -13.40
C ILE A 56 -3.86 -0.48 -12.39
N LYS A 57 -3.21 -1.58 -12.02
CA LYS A 57 -3.72 -2.48 -10.98
C LYS A 57 -3.71 -1.83 -9.60
N GLU A 58 -2.67 -1.07 -9.28
CA GLU A 58 -2.56 -0.33 -8.03
C GLU A 58 -3.64 0.74 -7.89
N SER A 59 -3.93 1.48 -8.96
CA SER A 59 -5.02 2.46 -8.96
C SER A 59 -6.41 1.81 -8.82
N ASN A 60 -6.55 0.55 -9.27
CA ASN A 60 -7.78 -0.22 -9.14
C ASN A 60 -7.88 -1.06 -7.84
N LYS A 61 -6.97 -0.88 -6.86
CA LYS A 61 -7.01 -1.62 -5.58
C LYS A 61 -8.37 -1.55 -4.88
N ALA A 62 -9.07 -0.42 -4.96
CA ALA A 62 -10.41 -0.27 -4.37
C ALA A 62 -11.44 -1.25 -4.97
N PHE A 63 -11.41 -1.49 -6.29
CA PHE A 63 -12.27 -2.47 -6.95
C PHE A 63 -11.85 -3.91 -6.60
N ASP A 64 -10.56 -4.16 -6.39
CA ASP A 64 -10.05 -5.49 -6.03
C ASP A 64 -10.50 -5.93 -4.62
N GLU A 65 -10.63 -4.98 -3.68
CA GLU A 65 -11.14 -5.26 -2.32
C GLU A 65 -12.63 -5.65 -2.32
N GLU A 66 -13.46 -4.99 -3.15
CA GLU A 66 -14.87 -5.35 -3.33
C GLU A 66 -15.02 -6.76 -3.95
N ASN A 67 -14.20 -7.07 -4.95
CA ASN A 67 -14.15 -8.39 -5.56
C ASN A 67 -13.74 -9.47 -4.54
N LYS A 68 -12.76 -9.19 -3.66
CA LYS A 68 -12.34 -10.11 -2.59
C LYS A 68 -13.46 -10.40 -1.60
N LEU A 69 -14.27 -9.40 -1.26
CA LEU A 69 -15.42 -9.61 -0.39
C LEU A 69 -16.49 -10.50 -1.06
N SER A 70 -16.73 -10.29 -2.35
CA SER A 70 -17.62 -11.15 -3.15
C SER A 70 -17.12 -12.60 -3.21
N LEU A 71 -15.81 -12.79 -3.42
CA LEU A 71 -15.14 -14.09 -3.37
C LEU A 71 -15.25 -14.76 -1.99
N PHE A 72 -15.14 -13.98 -0.92
CA PHE A 72 -15.31 -14.45 0.45
C PHE A 72 -16.72 -14.99 0.68
N PHE A 73 -17.76 -14.28 0.23
CA PHE A 73 -19.15 -14.77 0.31
C PHE A 73 -19.35 -16.06 -0.49
N GLY A 74 -18.81 -16.16 -1.71
CA GLY A 74 -18.88 -17.40 -2.49
C GLY A 74 -18.17 -18.57 -1.83
N THR A 75 -17.07 -18.31 -1.13
CA THR A 75 -16.34 -19.35 -0.37
C THR A 75 -17.13 -19.80 0.86
N LEU A 76 -17.78 -18.87 1.57
CA LEU A 76 -18.66 -19.18 2.70
C LEU A 76 -19.90 -19.97 2.28
N GLU A 77 -20.53 -19.61 1.16
CA GLU A 77 -21.67 -20.35 0.59
C GLU A 77 -21.28 -21.80 0.33
N ARG A 78 -20.12 -22.02 -0.29
CA ARG A 78 -19.59 -23.36 -0.57
C ARG A 78 -19.25 -24.12 0.71
N PHE A 79 -18.71 -23.46 1.72
CA PHE A 79 -18.44 -24.07 3.03
C PHE A 79 -19.73 -24.45 3.76
N ASN A 80 -20.80 -23.68 3.56
CA ASN A 80 -22.12 -23.88 4.13
C ASN A 80 -23.00 -24.83 3.28
N LYS A 81 -22.39 -25.77 2.54
CA LYS A 81 -23.09 -26.76 1.70
C LYS A 81 -24.01 -26.12 0.65
N ASP A 82 -23.55 -25.05 0.02
CA ASP A 82 -24.27 -24.28 -1.00
C ASP A 82 -25.58 -23.64 -0.48
N VAL A 83 -25.69 -23.46 0.85
CA VAL A 83 -26.75 -22.68 1.47
C VAL A 83 -26.32 -21.21 1.51
N LYS A 84 -27.04 -20.39 0.75
CA LYS A 84 -26.85 -18.94 0.69
C LYS A 84 -27.06 -18.30 2.05
N LEU A 85 -26.21 -17.34 2.36
CA LEU A 85 -26.36 -16.47 3.51
C LEU A 85 -27.60 -15.59 3.33
N ASP A 86 -28.20 -15.20 4.45
CA ASP A 86 -29.32 -14.28 4.44
C ASP A 86 -28.93 -12.96 3.75
N SER A 87 -29.78 -12.51 2.82
CA SER A 87 -29.47 -11.34 1.98
C SER A 87 -29.33 -10.06 2.79
N GLN A 88 -30.08 -9.93 3.90
CA GLN A 88 -29.96 -8.76 4.78
C GLN A 88 -28.61 -8.73 5.49
N LEU A 89 -28.11 -9.88 5.95
CA LEU A 89 -26.79 -9.97 6.57
C LEU A 89 -25.67 -9.62 5.59
N VAL A 90 -25.76 -10.12 4.35
CA VAL A 90 -24.78 -9.80 3.29
C VAL A 90 -24.74 -8.30 3.04
N GLU A 91 -25.90 -7.66 2.88
CA GLU A 91 -25.99 -6.20 2.67
C GLU A 91 -25.41 -5.40 3.84
N GLN A 92 -25.67 -5.82 5.09
CA GLN A 92 -25.09 -5.18 6.28
C GLN A 92 -23.56 -5.28 6.31
N ILE A 93 -23.01 -6.45 5.96
CA ILE A 93 -21.57 -6.68 5.91
C ILE A 93 -20.95 -5.82 4.80
N GLU A 94 -21.54 -5.81 3.61
CA GLU A 94 -21.06 -4.97 2.51
C GLU A 94 -21.11 -3.48 2.86
N ALA A 95 -22.20 -3.00 3.45
CA ALA A 95 -22.34 -1.61 3.87
C ALA A 95 -21.25 -1.21 4.88
N TYR A 96 -20.95 -2.09 5.85
CA TYR A 96 -19.85 -1.87 6.79
C TYR A 96 -18.50 -1.78 6.08
N PHE A 97 -18.19 -2.71 5.16
CA PHE A 97 -16.91 -2.71 4.46
C PHE A 97 -16.77 -1.51 3.51
N ARG A 98 -17.82 -1.12 2.80
CA ARG A 98 -17.84 0.10 1.97
C ARG A 98 -17.53 1.35 2.80
N TYR A 99 -18.13 1.49 3.98
CA TYR A 99 -17.82 2.58 4.90
C TYR A 99 -16.37 2.49 5.41
N ARG A 100 -15.93 1.30 5.82
CA ARG A 100 -14.55 1.10 6.29
C ARG A 100 -13.53 1.49 5.23
N TRP A 101 -13.68 1.03 3.99
CA TRP A 101 -12.73 1.32 2.91
C TRP A 101 -12.68 2.80 2.53
N SER A 102 -13.82 3.52 2.60
CA SER A 102 -13.87 4.94 2.26
C SER A 102 -13.37 5.88 3.38
N TYR A 103 -13.46 5.47 4.64
CA TYR A 103 -13.16 6.33 5.80
C TYR A 103 -11.99 5.83 6.68
N ASN A 104 -11.28 4.77 6.30
CA ASN A 104 -10.16 4.26 7.08
C ASN A 104 -8.90 5.15 6.94
N ARG A 105 -8.71 6.05 7.91
CA ARG A 105 -7.54 6.92 8.01
C ARG A 105 -6.21 6.17 8.15
N ASN A 106 -6.23 4.96 8.73
CA ASN A 106 -5.01 4.18 8.96
C ASN A 106 -4.50 3.49 7.69
N GLN A 107 -5.25 3.56 6.58
CA GLN A 107 -4.79 3.02 5.30
C GLN A 107 -3.49 3.70 4.81
N ALA A 108 -3.25 4.95 5.21
CA ALA A 108 -2.07 5.73 4.84
C ALA A 108 -0.74 5.23 5.46
N ILE A 109 -0.80 4.32 6.44
CA ILE A 109 0.37 3.77 7.13
C ILE A 109 0.27 2.24 7.28
N ALA A 110 -0.41 1.59 6.32
CA ALA A 110 -0.71 0.16 6.42
C ALA A 110 0.49 -0.73 6.08
N THR A 111 1.39 -0.25 5.21
CA THR A 111 2.56 -1.02 4.77
C THR A 111 3.85 -0.50 5.39
N GLU A 112 4.87 -1.36 5.42
CA GLU A 112 6.22 -1.01 5.86
C GLU A 112 6.83 0.12 4.99
N GLU A 113 6.51 0.12 3.70
CA GLU A 113 6.91 1.16 2.75
C GLU A 113 6.31 2.52 3.14
N ASP A 114 5.03 2.56 3.51
CA ASP A 114 4.36 3.77 3.97
C ASP A 114 4.99 4.31 5.27
N PHE A 115 5.36 3.41 6.18
CA PHE A 115 6.03 3.79 7.43
C PHE A 115 7.44 4.36 7.16
N ASN A 116 8.18 3.74 6.23
CA ASN A 116 9.48 4.22 5.80
C ASN A 116 9.41 5.61 5.15
N LEU A 117 8.34 5.91 4.41
CA LEU A 117 8.09 7.27 3.89
C LEU A 117 7.81 8.26 5.02
N LEU A 118 7.04 7.86 6.03
CA LEU A 118 6.69 8.73 7.15
C LEU A 118 7.92 9.08 8.01
N ILE A 119 8.84 8.15 8.22
CA ILE A 119 10.10 8.39 8.96
C ILE A 119 11.00 9.41 8.26
N GLN A 120 10.98 9.45 6.92
CA GLN A 120 11.79 10.40 6.15
C GLN A 120 11.34 11.86 6.32
N LEU A 121 10.13 12.09 6.82
CA LEU A 121 9.61 13.45 7.03
C LEU A 121 10.23 14.11 8.27
N PRO A 122 10.29 15.45 8.33
CA PRO A 122 10.70 16.16 9.54
C PRO A 122 9.80 15.85 10.74
N GLN A 123 10.38 15.79 11.95
CA GLN A 123 9.67 15.41 13.19
C GLN A 123 8.45 16.29 13.51
N THR A 124 8.48 17.57 13.13
CA THR A 124 7.36 18.50 13.27
C THR A 124 6.16 18.10 12.44
N VAL A 125 6.39 17.67 11.19
CA VAL A 125 5.35 17.21 10.25
C VAL A 125 4.80 15.87 10.71
N GLN A 126 5.66 14.94 11.13
CA GLN A 126 5.22 13.65 11.68
C GLN A 126 4.27 13.84 12.87
N SER A 127 4.62 14.75 13.80
CA SER A 127 3.81 15.02 14.99
C SER A 127 2.42 15.55 14.64
N SER A 128 2.31 16.45 13.64
CA SER A 128 1.02 16.94 13.16
C SER A 128 0.21 15.85 12.45
N ILE A 129 0.84 15.00 11.63
CA ILE A 129 0.15 13.85 10.99
C ILE A 129 -0.43 12.91 12.05
N TYR A 130 0.33 12.62 13.12
CA TYR A 130 -0.17 11.78 14.20
C TYR A 130 -1.30 12.44 14.99
N ALA A 131 -1.10 13.69 15.44
CA ALA A 131 -2.03 14.37 16.33
C ALA A 131 -3.32 14.84 15.62
N ASP A 132 -3.19 15.40 14.41
CA ASP A 132 -4.27 16.11 13.72
C ASP A 132 -5.00 15.25 12.67
N PHE A 133 -4.37 14.17 12.18
CA PHE A 133 -4.96 13.31 11.16
C PHE A 133 -5.25 11.89 11.67
N LEU A 134 -4.22 11.11 12.00
CA LEU A 134 -4.35 9.69 12.36
C LEU A 134 -5.14 9.51 13.67
N PHE A 135 -4.73 10.22 14.72
CA PHE A 135 -5.27 10.05 16.08
C PHE A 135 -6.14 11.21 16.54
N LYS A 136 -6.59 12.10 15.66
CA LYS A 136 -7.41 13.28 16.01
C LYS A 136 -8.52 13.00 17.02
N SER A 137 -9.31 11.95 16.80
CA SER A 137 -10.41 11.59 17.69
C SER A 137 -9.93 11.17 19.08
N VAL A 138 -8.78 10.49 19.17
CA VAL A 138 -8.16 10.12 20.44
C VAL A 138 -7.60 11.37 21.13
N THR A 139 -6.90 12.24 20.39
CA THR A 139 -6.38 13.51 20.90
C THR A 139 -7.51 14.41 21.43
N ASP A 140 -8.63 14.48 20.72
CA ASP A 140 -9.81 15.25 21.11
C ASP A 140 -10.45 14.70 22.40
N ILE A 141 -10.59 13.38 22.52
CA ILE A 141 -11.12 12.73 23.73
C ILE A 141 -10.16 12.91 24.89
N TYR A 142 -8.86 12.74 24.66
CA TYR A 142 -7.82 12.92 25.65
C TYR A 142 -7.85 14.34 26.20
N ASN A 143 -7.80 15.35 25.31
CA ASN A 143 -7.84 16.75 25.73
C ASN A 143 -9.13 17.07 26.49
N ARG A 144 -10.29 16.59 26.03
CA ARG A 144 -11.56 16.79 26.74
C ARG A 144 -11.56 16.15 28.14
N TYR A 145 -11.04 14.95 28.27
CA TYR A 145 -10.99 14.24 29.54
C TYR A 145 -10.04 14.93 30.54
N PHE A 146 -8.85 15.31 30.08
CA PHE A 146 -7.84 15.94 30.94
C PHE A 146 -8.08 17.44 31.20
N GLU A 147 -8.76 18.17 30.30
CA GLU A 147 -9.24 19.54 30.57
C GLU A 147 -10.34 19.58 31.64
N VAL A 148 -11.17 18.54 31.74
CA VAL A 148 -12.17 18.44 32.81
C VAL A 148 -11.47 18.24 34.16
N ILE A 149 -10.44 17.39 34.22
CA ILE A 149 -9.65 17.15 35.44
C ILE A 149 -8.87 18.41 35.86
N SER A 150 -8.42 19.25 34.92
CA SER A 150 -7.66 20.46 35.24
C SER A 150 -8.53 21.60 35.80
N LYS A 151 -9.83 21.63 35.50
CA LYS A 151 -10.76 22.68 35.98
C LYS A 151 -11.28 22.47 37.40
N ASP A 152 -11.30 21.22 37.90
CA ASP A 152 -11.74 20.91 39.27
C ASP A 152 -10.64 21.09 40.33
N TYR A 153 -9.40 21.41 39.93
CA TYR A 153 -8.29 21.58 40.86
C TYR A 153 -8.21 23.03 41.37
N ARG A 154 -8.79 23.31 42.54
CA ARG A 154 -8.54 24.56 43.30
C ARG A 154 -7.13 24.48 43.90
N PRO A 155 -6.16 25.32 43.51
CA PRO A 155 -4.80 25.18 43.99
C PRO A 155 -4.70 25.68 45.44
N SER A 156 -4.68 24.76 46.42
CA SER A 156 -4.23 25.06 47.77
C SER A 156 -2.72 24.88 47.85
N MET A 157 -1.97 25.99 47.78
CA MET A 157 -0.58 26.27 48.22
C MET A 157 0.55 25.21 48.15
N LEU A 158 0.34 24.00 47.65
CA LEU A 158 1.32 22.91 47.49
C LEU A 158 1.75 22.72 46.02
N ALA A 159 1.36 23.64 45.13
CA ALA A 159 1.47 23.50 43.68
C ALA A 159 2.87 23.79 43.09
N GLU A 160 3.81 24.34 43.86
CA GLU A 160 5.17 24.58 43.37
C GLU A 160 6.01 23.30 43.32
N GLU A 161 5.75 22.32 44.19
CA GLU A 161 6.52 21.07 44.20
C GLU A 161 6.03 20.08 43.14
N GLU A 162 4.71 20.00 42.90
CA GLU A 162 4.14 19.12 41.86
C GLU A 162 4.42 19.58 40.42
N SER A 163 4.69 20.87 40.19
CA SER A 163 5.05 21.39 38.87
C SER A 163 6.36 20.79 38.34
N SER A 164 7.33 20.57 39.25
CA SER A 164 8.60 19.91 38.96
C SER A 164 8.42 18.41 38.65
N LEU A 165 7.51 17.75 39.37
CA LEU A 165 7.13 16.35 39.18
C LEU A 165 6.32 16.12 37.89
N ARG A 166 5.48 17.07 37.48
CA ARG A 166 4.75 17.01 36.20
C ARG A 166 5.67 17.18 35.00
N LEU A 167 6.65 18.08 35.06
CA LEU A 167 7.69 18.19 34.03
C LEU A 167 8.55 16.92 34.00
N SER A 168 8.97 16.41 35.16
CA SER A 168 9.66 15.12 35.30
C SER A 168 8.89 13.98 34.63
N ASN A 169 7.61 13.77 34.99
CA ASN A 169 6.78 12.71 34.43
C ASN A 169 6.50 12.89 32.93
N PHE A 170 6.40 14.12 32.44
CA PHE A 170 6.29 14.42 31.01
C PHE A 170 7.60 14.06 30.26
N PHE A 171 8.77 14.37 30.84
CA PHE A 171 10.07 13.96 30.29
C PHE A 171 10.30 12.45 30.38
N THR A 172 9.84 11.78 31.44
CA THR A 172 9.90 10.32 31.59
C THR A 172 8.97 9.60 30.62
N CYS A 173 7.78 10.15 30.35
CA CYS A 173 6.87 9.61 29.35
C CYS A 173 7.45 9.78 27.93
N LYS A 174 8.05 10.94 27.64
CA LYS A 174 8.76 11.19 26.38
C LYS A 174 9.95 10.24 26.19
N SER A 175 10.73 9.95 27.24
CA SER A 175 11.85 9.01 27.17
C SER A 175 11.39 7.55 27.04
N MET A 176 10.29 7.15 27.71
CA MET A 176 9.69 5.82 27.51
C MET A 176 9.14 5.64 26.09
N PHE A 177 8.56 6.67 25.49
CA PHE A 177 8.07 6.62 24.10
C PHE A 177 9.23 6.53 23.09
N GLN A 178 10.33 7.27 23.31
CA GLN A 178 11.54 7.17 22.48
C GLN A 178 12.23 5.80 22.62
N ASN A 179 12.25 5.20 23.81
CA ASN A 179 12.82 3.87 24.03
C ASN A 179 11.97 2.75 23.40
N ASN A 180 10.64 2.85 23.44
CA ASN A 180 9.75 1.90 22.78
C ASN A 180 9.81 2.02 21.24
N MET A 181 10.02 3.22 20.70
CA MET A 181 10.28 3.43 19.27
C MET A 181 11.65 2.88 18.83
N ALA A 182 12.67 2.94 19.70
CA ALA A 182 13.97 2.33 19.44
C ALA A 182 13.91 0.79 19.46
N GLN A 183 13.10 0.19 20.34
CA GLN A 183 12.90 -1.27 20.37
C GLN A 183 12.07 -1.78 19.18
N LEU A 184 11.16 -0.97 18.62
CA LEU A 184 10.46 -1.34 17.38
C LEU A 184 11.41 -1.36 16.16
N GLY A 185 12.44 -0.52 16.14
CA GLY A 185 13.44 -0.48 15.06
C GLY A 185 14.45 -1.64 15.07
N ASP A 186 14.60 -2.33 16.20
CA ASP A 186 15.49 -3.50 16.35
C ASP A 186 14.76 -4.85 16.11
N LEU A 187 13.42 -4.83 16.04
CA LEU A 187 12.60 -6.00 15.67
C LEU A 187 12.36 -6.12 14.15
N THR A 188 12.77 -5.12 13.37
CA THR A 188 12.73 -5.07 11.90
C THR A 188 14.12 -5.27 11.27
N LYS A 189 15.05 -5.92 11.97
CA LYS A 189 16.30 -6.46 11.44
C LYS A 189 16.34 -7.98 11.52
#